data_AF-A0A2L2Z145-F1
#
_entry.id   AF-A0A2L2Z145-F1
#
_cell.length_a   1.000
_cell.length_b   1.000
_cell.length_c   1.000
_cell.angle_alpha   90.00
_cell.angle_beta   90.00
_cell.angle_gamma   90.00
#
_symmetry.space_group_name_H-M   'P 1'
#
loop_
_entity.id
_entity.type
_entity.pdbx_description
1 polymer ?
#
loop_
_entity_poly.entity_id
_entity_poly.type
_entity_poly.pdbx_seq_one_letter_code
_entity_poly.pdbx_strand_id
1 'polypeptide(L)'
;EGRLDCCDVIFVDIILTNRGISFFEGASLDEMVGHAVFSPNGGNRQPGCHYTPPTRPRGCFAQTVGKLCSHRKSIEYFQSSINTCRYTSHACIAYQAFREDACNHTPYTNRMGFHAV
;
A
#
# COMPACT_ATOMS: atom_id res chain seq x y z
N GLU A 1 -6.15 -13.52 -17.90
CA GLU A 1 -7.39 -12.71 -17.91
C GLU A 1 -8.13 -12.86 -16.58
N GLY A 2 -8.68 -11.75 -16.04
CA GLY A 2 -9.49 -11.74 -14.82
C GLY A 2 -8.95 -10.92 -13.64
N ARG A 3 -7.88 -10.14 -13.82
CA ARG A 3 -7.31 -9.25 -12.80
C ARG A 3 -6.85 -7.95 -13.45
N LEU A 4 -6.74 -6.88 -12.65
CA LEU A 4 -6.16 -5.61 -13.08
C LEU A 4 -4.73 -5.81 -13.57
N ASP A 5 -4.37 -5.15 -14.66
CA ASP A 5 -3.04 -5.14 -15.28
C ASP A 5 -2.66 -3.73 -15.78
N CYS A 6 -1.37 -3.44 -15.93
CA CYS A 6 -0.94 -2.15 -16.46
C CYS A 6 -1.40 -1.93 -17.91
N CYS A 7 -1.66 -2.99 -18.68
CA CYS A 7 -2.13 -2.90 -20.07
C CYS A 7 -3.62 -2.55 -20.20
N ASP A 8 -4.39 -2.56 -19.11
CA ASP A 8 -5.85 -2.36 -19.18
C ASP A 8 -6.24 -0.94 -19.64
N VAL A 9 -5.42 0.07 -19.33
CA VAL A 9 -5.62 1.48 -19.70
C VAL A 9 -4.29 2.23 -19.83
N ILE A 10 -4.33 3.50 -20.24
CA ILE A 10 -3.14 4.36 -20.46
C ILE A 10 -2.25 4.54 -19.22
N PHE A 11 -2.83 4.50 -18.02
CA PHE A 11 -2.13 4.68 -16.77
C PHE A 11 -2.91 4.01 -15.64
N VAL A 12 -2.20 3.27 -14.79
CA VAL A 12 -2.76 2.48 -13.70
C VAL A 12 -1.89 2.72 -12.48
N ASP A 13 -2.43 3.41 -11.48
CA ASP A 13 -1.81 3.56 -10.18
C ASP A 13 -2.46 2.65 -9.14
N ILE A 14 -1.65 2.17 -8.20
CA ILE A 14 -2.07 1.20 -7.18
C ILE A 14 -1.65 1.68 -5.80
N ILE A 15 -2.58 1.69 -4.85
CA ILE A 15 -2.31 1.98 -3.43
C ILE A 15 -2.42 0.68 -2.62
N LEU A 16 -1.28 0.15 -2.19
CA LEU A 16 -1.20 -1.06 -1.36
C LEU A 16 -1.20 -0.67 0.12
N THR A 17 -2.24 -1.05 0.86
CA THR A 17 -2.32 -0.78 2.30
C THR A 17 -2.46 -2.02 3.17
N ASN A 18 -2.79 -3.17 2.57
CA ASN A 18 -3.00 -4.45 3.27
C ASN A 18 -2.39 -5.63 2.49
N ARG A 19 -1.17 -5.47 1.97
CA ARG A 19 -0.41 -6.53 1.27
C ARG A 19 -0.02 -7.66 2.22
N GLY A 20 -0.13 -8.90 1.74
CA GLY A 20 0.37 -10.09 2.41
C GLY A 20 0.38 -11.29 1.47
N ILE A 21 1.27 -12.26 1.73
CA ILE A 21 1.53 -13.40 0.83
C ILE A 21 0.45 -14.48 0.98
N SER A 22 -0.32 -14.42 2.06
CA SER A 22 -1.50 -15.25 2.29
C SER A 22 -2.64 -14.43 2.84
N PHE A 23 -3.86 -14.96 2.77
CA PHE A 23 -5.03 -14.42 3.46
C PHE A 23 -4.77 -14.16 4.96
N PHE A 24 -3.86 -14.92 5.57
CA PHE A 24 -3.47 -14.78 6.97
C PHE A 24 -2.53 -13.59 7.22
N GLU A 25 -1.86 -13.06 6.19
CA GLU A 25 -0.94 -11.94 6.29
C GLU A 25 -1.53 -10.64 5.75
N GLY A 26 -2.35 -10.70 4.71
CA GLY A 26 -2.97 -9.55 4.05
C GLY A 26 -3.98 -9.99 2.99
N ALA A 27 -4.56 -9.02 2.28
CA ALA A 27 -5.56 -9.26 1.24
C ALA A 27 -5.20 -8.67 -0.13
N SER A 28 -4.10 -7.92 -0.25
CA SER A 28 -3.68 -7.34 -1.53
C SER A 28 -2.73 -8.27 -2.30
N LEU A 29 -2.79 -8.13 -3.62
CA LEU A 29 -1.93 -8.77 -4.62
C LEU A 29 -0.44 -8.57 -4.30
N ASP A 30 0.35 -9.62 -4.52
CA ASP A 30 1.81 -9.58 -4.36
C ASP A 30 2.53 -9.05 -5.62
N GLU A 31 1.79 -8.95 -6.72
CA GLU A 31 2.30 -8.51 -8.02
C GLU A 31 2.08 -7.00 -8.23
N MET A 32 3.12 -6.32 -8.73
CA MET A 32 3.07 -4.93 -9.16
C MET A 32 2.32 -4.83 -10.49
N VAL A 33 0.99 -4.81 -10.45
CA VAL A 33 0.12 -4.84 -11.65
C VAL A 33 -0.23 -3.45 -12.21
N GLY A 34 0.65 -2.47 -12.04
CA GLY A 34 0.39 -1.08 -12.42
C GLY A 34 1.64 -0.32 -12.82
N HIS A 35 1.45 0.83 -13.46
CA HIS A 35 2.51 1.75 -13.87
C HIS A 35 3.19 2.40 -12.65
N ALA A 36 2.39 2.76 -11.64
CA ALA A 36 2.87 3.31 -10.38
C ALA A 36 2.28 2.54 -9.20
N VAL A 37 3.14 1.96 -8.36
CA VAL A 37 2.71 1.18 -7.19
C VAL A 37 3.19 1.85 -5.92
N PHE A 38 2.25 2.32 -5.12
CA PHE A 38 2.49 3.02 -3.86
C PHE A 38 2.27 2.08 -2.68
N SER A 39 3.28 1.99 -1.80
CA SER A 39 3.23 1.18 -0.57
C SER A 39 3.39 2.07 0.68
N PRO A 40 2.37 2.90 1.01
CA PRO A 40 2.42 3.73 2.20
C PRO A 40 2.66 2.87 3.45
N ASN A 41 3.59 3.32 4.29
CA ASN A 41 3.99 2.64 5.52
C ASN A 41 4.45 1.17 5.30
N GLY A 42 4.98 0.84 4.11
CA GLY A 42 5.39 -0.52 3.75
C GLY A 42 4.27 -1.37 3.14
N GLY A 43 3.06 -0.84 3.07
CA GLY A 43 1.93 -1.37 2.31
C GLY A 43 1.20 -2.58 2.90
N ASN A 44 1.60 -3.04 4.08
CA ASN A 44 1.03 -4.20 4.77
C ASN A 44 0.19 -3.83 6.01
N ARG A 45 0.73 -2.99 6.91
CA ARG A 45 0.06 -2.59 8.15
C ARG A 45 0.06 -1.08 8.29
N GLN A 46 -1.13 -0.50 8.39
CA GLN A 46 -1.27 0.94 8.44
C GLN A 46 -1.33 1.48 9.88
N PRO A 47 -0.76 2.66 10.13
CA PRO A 47 -0.89 3.35 11.40
C PRO A 47 -2.36 3.54 11.82
N GLY A 48 -2.62 3.39 13.11
CA GLY A 48 -3.97 3.48 13.68
C GLY A 48 -4.83 2.22 13.54
N CYS A 49 -4.31 1.15 12.93
CA CYS A 49 -5.00 -0.15 12.88
C CYS A 49 -4.44 -1.09 13.96
N HIS A 50 -5.34 -1.75 14.71
CA HIS A 50 -4.98 -2.63 15.81
C HIS A 50 -4.89 -4.09 15.38
N TYR A 51 -3.75 -4.72 15.63
CA TYR A 51 -3.47 -6.10 15.27
C TYR A 51 -3.21 -6.94 16.53
N THR A 52 -3.77 -8.15 16.59
CA THR A 52 -3.37 -9.10 17.63
C THR A 52 -1.99 -9.68 17.35
N PRO A 53 -1.19 -9.96 18.40
CA PRO A 53 0.10 -10.61 18.27
C PRO A 53 0.01 -11.99 17.59
N PRO A 54 1.06 -12.41 16.87
CA PRO A 54 1.11 -13.70 16.18
C PRO A 54 1.12 -14.92 17.12
N THR A 55 1.31 -14.71 18.43
CA THR A 55 1.25 -15.77 19.46
C THR A 55 -0.17 -16.27 19.75
N ARG A 56 -1.20 -15.59 19.22
CA ARG A 56 -2.59 -16.02 19.34
C ARG A 56 -3.01 -16.85 18.12
N PRO A 57 -3.91 -17.83 18.30
CA PRO A 57 -4.28 -18.75 17.22
C PRO A 57 -4.77 -18.00 15.97
N ARG A 58 -4.33 -18.50 14.80
CA ARG A 58 -4.79 -18.02 13.48
C ARG A 58 -6.33 -18.09 13.45
N GLY A 59 -6.99 -16.96 13.19
CA GLY A 59 -8.45 -16.86 13.20
C GLY A 59 -9.06 -15.99 14.31
N CYS A 60 -8.26 -15.37 15.19
CA CYS A 60 -8.79 -14.38 16.14
C CYS A 60 -9.45 -13.19 15.41
N PHE A 61 -10.66 -12.84 15.85
CA PHE A 61 -11.45 -11.72 15.31
C PHE A 61 -10.66 -10.40 15.22
N ALA A 62 -9.84 -10.09 16.21
CA ALA A 62 -9.07 -8.85 16.24
C ALA A 62 -7.92 -8.81 15.20
N GLN A 63 -7.43 -9.95 14.70
CA GLN A 63 -6.53 -9.96 13.53
C GLN A 63 -7.26 -9.55 12.25
N THR A 64 -8.53 -9.96 12.12
CA THR A 64 -9.42 -9.57 11.01
C THR A 64 -9.78 -8.10 11.07
N VAL A 65 -10.02 -7.54 12.26
CA VAL A 65 -10.30 -6.10 12.44
C VAL A 65 -9.13 -5.23 11.98
N GLY A 66 -7.91 -5.55 12.38
CA GLY A 66 -6.70 -4.81 11.94
C GLY A 66 -6.52 -4.82 10.43
N LYS A 67 -6.74 -5.97 9.79
CA LYS A 67 -6.67 -6.13 8.33
C LYS A 67 -7.74 -5.33 7.61
N LEU A 68 -9.00 -5.41 8.05
CA LEU A 68 -10.10 -4.63 7.45
C LEU A 68 -9.84 -3.13 7.59
N CYS A 69 -9.32 -2.69 8.74
CA CYS A 69 -8.88 -1.32 8.96
C CYS A 69 -7.81 -0.90 7.94
N SER A 70 -6.73 -1.68 7.80
CA SER A 70 -5.66 -1.36 6.84
C SER A 70 -6.10 -1.49 5.39
N HIS A 71 -7.01 -2.39 5.06
CA HIS A 71 -7.59 -2.50 3.74
C HIS A 71 -8.36 -1.23 3.36
N ARG A 72 -9.14 -0.67 4.29
CA ARG A 72 -9.91 0.57 4.08
C ARG A 72 -9.03 1.83 3.93
N LYS A 73 -7.80 1.82 4.44
CA LYS A 73 -6.88 2.97 4.40
C LYS A 73 -6.54 3.43 2.98
N SER A 74 -6.61 2.56 1.98
CA SER A 74 -6.42 2.94 0.58
C SER A 74 -7.42 4.02 0.15
N ILE A 75 -8.69 3.85 0.51
CA ILE A 75 -9.77 4.81 0.25
C ILE A 75 -9.54 6.11 1.04
N GLU A 76 -9.19 6.00 2.32
CA GLU A 76 -8.95 7.18 3.17
C GLU A 76 -7.76 8.02 2.65
N TYR A 77 -6.67 7.38 2.23
CA TYR A 77 -5.53 8.06 1.63
C TYR A 77 -5.90 8.67 0.28
N PHE A 78 -6.61 7.96 -0.59
CA PHE A 78 -7.05 8.52 -1.87
C PHE A 78 -7.92 9.76 -1.64
N GLN A 79 -8.92 9.69 -0.77
CA GLN A 79 -9.79 10.83 -0.45
C GLN A 79 -9.01 12.04 0.10
N SER A 80 -8.06 11.81 1.01
CA SER A 80 -7.22 12.88 1.54
C SER A 80 -6.27 13.49 0.51
N SER A 81 -5.92 12.75 -0.55
CA SER A 81 -5.05 13.23 -1.63
C SER A 81 -5.74 14.21 -2.59
N ILE A 82 -7.08 14.18 -2.69
CA ILE A 82 -7.84 14.99 -3.66
C ILE A 82 -7.59 16.49 -3.46
N ASN A 83 -7.55 16.94 -2.20
CA ASN A 83 -7.41 18.35 -1.85
C ASN A 83 -6.01 18.69 -1.33
N THR A 84 -5.07 17.74 -1.33
CA THR A 84 -3.74 17.95 -0.74
C THR A 84 -2.63 17.26 -1.53
N CYS A 85 -1.47 17.91 -1.57
CA CYS A 85 -0.28 17.36 -2.24
C CYS A 85 0.65 16.61 -1.28
N ARG A 86 0.10 16.02 -0.20
CA ARG A 86 0.87 15.57 0.97
C ARG A 86 1.56 14.21 0.82
N TYR A 87 1.23 13.44 -0.21
CA TYR A 87 1.74 12.07 -0.36
C TYR A 87 2.84 11.96 -1.41
N THR A 88 3.88 12.79 -1.29
CA THR A 88 5.11 12.63 -2.07
C THR A 88 5.72 11.26 -1.78
N SER A 89 5.98 10.52 -2.85
CA SER A 89 6.48 9.16 -2.83
C SER A 89 7.76 9.07 -3.65
N HIS A 90 8.72 8.30 -3.15
CA HIS A 90 10.03 8.11 -3.77
C HIS A 90 10.11 6.69 -4.32
N ALA A 91 10.46 6.54 -5.60
CA ALA A 91 10.71 5.22 -6.15
C ALA A 91 11.90 4.59 -5.44
N CYS A 92 11.71 3.36 -4.98
CA CYS A 92 12.70 2.67 -4.17
C CYS A 92 12.60 1.16 -4.37
N ILE A 93 13.73 0.47 -4.24
CA ILE A 93 13.82 -0.98 -4.44
C ILE A 93 13.05 -1.78 -3.37
N ALA A 94 12.92 -1.23 -2.16
CA ALA A 94 12.24 -1.85 -1.05
C ALA A 94 11.89 -0.80 0.02
N TYR A 95 10.86 -1.08 0.82
CA TYR A 95 10.50 -0.21 1.94
C TYR A 95 11.61 -0.09 2.99
N GLN A 96 12.39 -1.16 3.22
CA GLN A 96 13.53 -1.11 4.14
C GLN A 96 14.63 -0.16 3.65
N ALA A 97 14.94 -0.18 2.35
CA ALA A 97 15.90 0.77 1.77
C ALA A 97 15.40 2.22 1.87
N PHE A 98 14.09 2.45 1.70
CA PHE A 98 13.49 3.76 1.94
C PHE A 98 13.64 4.19 3.42
N ARG A 99 13.44 3.28 4.36
CA ARG A 99 13.61 3.51 5.81
C ARG A 99 15.06 3.81 6.22
N GLU A 100 16.02 3.38 5.42
CA GLU A 100 17.45 3.61 5.59
C GLU A 100 17.96 4.79 4.74
N ASP A 101 17.04 5.66 4.27
CA ASP A 101 17.32 6.87 3.49
C ASP A 101 18.01 6.64 2.13
N ALA A 102 18.13 5.38 1.68
CA ALA A 102 18.84 5.01 0.45
C ALA A 102 18.18 5.56 -0.83
N CYS A 103 16.92 6.03 -0.73
CA CYS A 103 16.13 6.51 -1.86
C CYS A 103 15.79 8.01 -1.79
N ASN A 104 16.36 8.77 -0.83
CA ASN A 104 16.01 10.19 -0.64
C ASN A 104 16.38 11.09 -1.83
N HIS A 105 17.41 10.72 -2.60
CA HIS A 105 17.89 11.49 -3.76
C HIS A 105 17.46 10.88 -5.11
N THR A 106 16.45 10.01 -5.11
CA THR A 106 15.92 9.46 -6.37
C THR A 106 15.29 10.59 -7.21
N PRO A 107 15.59 10.69 -8.52
CA PRO A 107 14.89 11.62 -9.39
C PRO A 107 13.45 11.18 -9.68
N TYR A 108 13.11 9.92 -9.36
CA TYR A 108 11.81 9.32 -9.61
C TYR A 108 10.89 9.55 -8.41
N THR A 109 10.15 10.66 -8.48
CA THR A 109 9.15 11.02 -7.47
C THR A 109 7.76 11.06 -8.08
N ASN A 110 6.75 10.74 -7.27
CA ASN A 110 5.36 10.77 -7.68
C ASN A 110 4.47 11.12 -6.47
N ARG A 111 3.20 11.45 -6.69
CA ARG A 111 2.24 11.76 -5.63
C ARG A 111 1.18 10.67 -5.57
N MET A 112 1.17 9.91 -4.49
CA MET A 112 0.17 8.85 -4.31
C MET A 112 -1.24 9.44 -4.26
N GLY A 113 -2.17 8.82 -4.98
CA GLY A 113 -3.59 9.20 -5.01
C GLY A 113 -3.96 10.03 -6.23
N PHE A 114 -4.87 10.98 -6.07
CA PHE A 114 -5.49 11.74 -7.18
C PHE A 114 -4.49 12.45 -8.11
N HIS A 115 -3.29 12.76 -7.62
CA HIS A 115 -2.25 13.46 -8.36
C HIS A 115 -1.14 12.55 -8.92
N ALA A 116 -1.36 11.23 -8.95
CA ALA A 116 -0.40 10.29 -9.52
C ALA A 116 -0.27 10.50 -11.04
N VAL A 117 0.98 10.47 -11.53
CA VAL A 117 1.33 10.66 -12.95
C VAL A 117 2.43 9.73 -13.42
#